data_AF-A0A444WXX0-F1
#
_entry.id   AF-A0A444WXX0-F1
#
_cell.length_a   1.000
_cell.length_b   1.000
_cell.length_c   1.000
_cell.angle_alpha   90.00
_cell.angle_beta   90.00
_cell.angle_gamma   90.00
#
_symmetry.space_group_name_H-M   'P 1'
#
loop_
_entity.id
_entity.type
_entity.pdbx_description
1 polymer ?
#
loop_
_entity_poly.entity_id
_entity_poly.type
_entity_poly.pdbx_seq_one_letter_code
_entity_poly.pdbx_strand_id
1 'polypeptide(L)'
;MKRLLKISLMVISFVSIIPSCLSSQNFPMEYLKGHNAARAKVGVKPLKWDKQLESLAHEFVNEHIADCYGMYIPHHFGSNYGQNIVHNPNRVSAASAVATWVAQKQNYEPKSNKCIDGNPASCHCYVQVVWGASTYLGCARGDCDNDEGTLITCYYDPTGTFPAQRPYLLLPKDASYLELLANALDRENWSLVQFMSSSYSGYDTSSLQQVKKFTNLPETIMYDLREGSLRGLEEGGTTKEIEFKLQK
;
A
#
# COMPACT_ATOMS: atom_id res chain seq x y z
N MET A 1 63.01 0.27 59.49
CA MET A 1 62.42 -1.05 59.14
C MET A 1 61.31 -0.81 58.12
N LYS A 2 61.37 -1.55 57.01
CA LYS A 2 60.50 -1.46 55.82
C LYS A 2 59.03 -1.71 56.16
N ARG A 3 58.09 -0.92 55.62
CA ARG A 3 56.79 -1.40 55.11
C ARG A 3 56.34 -0.53 53.92
N LEU A 4 56.63 -1.04 52.73
CA LEU A 4 55.92 -0.75 51.47
C LEU A 4 54.55 -1.45 51.47
N LEU A 5 53.70 -1.11 50.48
CA LEU A 5 52.40 -1.69 50.08
C LEU A 5 51.17 -1.12 50.82
N LYS A 6 50.10 -0.60 50.18
CA LYS A 6 49.56 -0.81 48.82
C LYS A 6 48.85 0.46 48.34
N ILE A 7 49.23 1.01 47.18
CA ILE A 7 48.39 1.94 46.42
C ILE A 7 47.39 1.07 45.65
N SER A 8 46.15 1.02 46.13
CA SER A 8 45.05 0.39 45.40
C SER A 8 44.58 1.38 44.33
N LEU A 9 45.05 1.19 43.10
CA LEU A 9 44.58 1.90 41.93
C LEU A 9 43.16 1.37 41.62
N MET A 10 42.12 1.96 42.21
CA MET A 10 40.76 1.77 41.71
C MET A 10 40.60 2.60 40.44
N VAL A 11 41.00 2.01 39.31
CA VAL A 11 40.53 2.48 38.00
C VAL A 11 39.08 2.07 37.92
N ILE A 12 38.17 2.95 38.35
CA ILE A 12 36.76 2.83 38.04
C ILE A 12 36.66 3.08 36.53
N SER A 13 36.77 1.97 35.80
CA SER A 13 36.47 1.89 34.39
C SER A 13 34.99 2.25 34.21
N PHE A 14 34.70 3.53 33.95
CA PHE A 14 33.44 3.97 33.37
C PHE A 14 33.36 3.41 31.94
N VAL A 15 33.15 2.10 31.82
CA VAL A 15 32.60 1.52 30.60
C VAL A 15 31.18 2.04 30.52
N SER A 16 31.04 3.01 29.63
CA SER A 16 29.83 3.56 29.05
C SER A 16 28.61 2.66 29.25
N ILE A 17 27.75 3.02 30.20
CA ILE A 17 26.33 2.67 30.09
C ILE A 17 25.78 3.60 29.01
N ILE A 18 26.05 3.26 27.75
CA ILE A 18 25.18 3.70 26.66
C ILE A 18 23.87 2.97 26.94
N PRO A 19 22.76 3.66 27.25
CA PRO A 19 21.46 3.03 27.15
C PRO A 19 21.36 2.57 25.71
N SER A 20 21.55 1.27 25.48
CA SER A 20 21.30 0.64 24.20
C SER A 20 19.97 1.17 23.72
N CYS A 21 19.97 1.83 22.56
CA CYS A 21 18.77 2.31 21.91
C CYS A 21 17.67 1.26 22.10
N LEU A 22 16.67 1.56 22.94
CA LEU A 22 15.32 1.14 22.63
C LEU A 22 14.97 1.90 21.35
N SER A 23 15.47 1.40 20.22
CA SER A 23 14.99 1.78 18.91
C SER A 23 13.51 1.50 18.97
N SER A 24 12.68 2.52 19.16
CA SER A 24 11.24 2.31 19.22
C SER A 24 10.82 1.73 17.86
N GLN A 25 10.48 0.44 17.87
CA GLN A 25 10.30 -0.34 16.64
C GLN A 25 8.92 -0.12 15.99
N ASN A 26 8.24 0.96 16.37
CA ASN A 26 6.82 1.21 16.08
C ASN A 26 6.54 2.67 15.71
N PHE A 27 7.55 3.38 15.20
CA PHE A 27 7.34 4.72 14.68
C PHE A 27 6.62 4.71 13.32
N PRO A 28 5.89 5.78 12.96
CA PRO A 28 5.30 5.97 11.64
C PRO A 28 6.19 5.57 10.45
N MET A 29 7.49 5.89 10.56
CA MET A 29 8.46 5.62 9.50
C MET A 29 8.70 4.12 9.25
N GLU A 30 8.62 3.28 10.29
CA GLU A 30 8.82 1.82 10.16
C GLU A 30 7.68 1.17 9.37
N TYR A 31 6.45 1.65 9.56
CA TYR A 31 5.32 1.26 8.72
C TYR A 31 5.51 1.75 7.28
N LEU A 32 5.73 3.06 7.09
CA LEU A 32 5.82 3.65 5.77
C LEU A 32 6.95 3.06 4.91
N LYS A 33 8.10 2.75 5.50
CA LYS A 33 9.27 2.23 4.77
C LYS A 33 8.95 0.94 4.03
N GLY A 34 8.34 -0.04 4.72
CA GLY A 34 7.97 -1.32 4.11
C GLY A 34 6.88 -1.18 3.05
N HIS A 35 5.85 -0.36 3.34
CA HIS A 35 4.77 -0.08 2.39
C HIS A 35 5.30 0.58 1.12
N ASN A 36 6.06 1.66 1.27
CA ASN A 36 6.53 2.47 0.15
C ASN A 36 7.57 1.72 -0.69
N ALA A 37 8.36 0.82 -0.09
CA ALA A 37 9.22 -0.09 -0.84
C ALA A 37 8.42 -1.10 -1.69
N ALA A 38 7.29 -1.62 -1.18
CA ALA A 38 6.42 -2.51 -1.94
C ALA A 38 5.69 -1.75 -3.07
N ARG A 39 5.17 -0.56 -2.78
CA ARG A 39 4.47 0.33 -3.73
C ARG A 39 5.35 0.77 -4.89
N ALA A 40 6.62 1.12 -4.62
CA ALA A 40 7.58 1.46 -5.66
C ALA A 40 7.81 0.31 -6.67
N LYS A 41 7.76 -0.96 -6.22
CA LYS A 41 7.94 -2.12 -7.11
C LYS A 41 6.82 -2.29 -8.14
N VAL A 42 5.64 -1.74 -7.86
CA VAL A 42 4.46 -1.80 -8.74
C VAL A 42 4.11 -0.43 -9.36
N GLY A 43 4.96 0.58 -9.17
CA GLY A 43 4.82 1.89 -9.82
C GLY A 43 3.73 2.79 -9.26
N VAL A 44 3.24 2.56 -8.03
CA VAL A 44 2.25 3.44 -7.39
C VAL A 44 2.90 4.43 -6.43
N LYS A 45 2.26 5.60 -6.25
CA LYS A 45 2.76 6.70 -5.40
C LYS A 45 2.97 6.25 -3.96
N PRO A 46 3.98 6.77 -3.24
CA PRO A 46 4.18 6.44 -1.82
C PRO A 46 3.02 6.95 -0.95
N LEU A 47 2.71 6.22 0.12
CA LEU A 47 1.80 6.64 1.18
C LEU A 47 2.44 7.73 2.04
N LYS A 48 1.58 8.59 2.59
CA LYS A 48 1.91 9.59 3.60
C LYS A 48 1.29 9.20 4.93
N TRP A 49 1.96 9.53 6.03
CA TRP A 49 1.37 9.31 7.35
C TRP A 49 0.23 10.29 7.59
N ASP A 50 -0.88 9.80 8.16
CA ASP A 50 -2.00 10.61 8.60
C ASP A 50 -2.29 10.39 10.09
N LYS A 51 -2.41 11.50 10.82
CA LYS A 51 -2.60 11.49 12.28
C LYS A 51 -4.02 11.10 12.71
N GLN A 52 -5.02 11.34 11.86
CA GLN A 52 -6.39 10.91 12.16
C GLN A 52 -6.52 9.40 11.99
N LEU A 53 -5.95 8.84 10.92
CA LEU A 53 -5.90 7.39 10.72
C LEU A 53 -5.09 6.67 11.82
N GLU A 54 -4.02 7.28 12.33
CA GLU A 54 -3.28 6.77 13.50
C GLU A 54 -4.16 6.75 14.76
N SER A 55 -4.94 7.81 14.99
CA SER A 55 -5.90 7.86 16.12
C SER A 55 -6.93 6.74 16.02
N LEU A 56 -7.53 6.54 14.84
CA LEU A 56 -8.49 5.46 14.60
C LEU A 56 -7.85 4.07 14.82
N ALA A 57 -6.60 3.90 14.40
CA ALA A 57 -5.86 2.67 14.66
C ALA A 57 -5.64 2.44 16.16
N HIS A 58 -5.33 3.49 16.93
CA HIS A 58 -5.19 3.40 18.38
C HIS A 58 -6.50 3.07 19.08
N GLU A 59 -7.61 3.69 18.66
CA GLU A 59 -8.95 3.38 19.17
C GLU A 59 -9.28 1.90 18.96
N PHE A 60 -9.07 1.40 17.75
CA PHE A 60 -9.26 -0.02 17.44
C PHE A 60 -8.39 -0.93 18.31
N VAL A 61 -7.09 -0.64 18.42
CA VAL A 61 -6.17 -1.45 19.24
C VAL A 61 -6.62 -1.47 20.69
N ASN A 62 -6.93 -0.30 21.28
CA ASN A 62 -7.30 -0.19 22.68
C ASN A 62 -8.61 -0.93 22.99
N GLU A 63 -9.57 -0.94 22.06
CA GLU A 63 -10.82 -1.68 22.20
C GLU A 63 -10.62 -3.20 22.24
N HIS A 64 -9.57 -3.71 21.59
CA HIS A 64 -9.36 -5.15 21.39
C HIS A 64 -8.15 -5.73 22.14
N ILE A 65 -7.43 -4.92 22.93
CA ILE A 65 -6.17 -5.34 23.55
C ILE A 65 -6.33 -6.33 24.70
N ALA A 66 -7.52 -6.40 25.29
CA ALA A 66 -7.82 -7.24 26.45
C ALA A 66 -7.62 -8.74 26.16
N ASP A 67 -8.03 -9.20 24.97
CA ASP A 67 -7.91 -10.62 24.58
C ASP A 67 -7.25 -10.85 23.21
N CYS A 68 -7.11 -9.82 22.37
CA CYS A 68 -6.66 -9.93 20.98
C CYS A 68 -7.39 -10.98 20.12
N TYR A 69 -8.47 -11.59 20.65
CA TYR A 69 -9.25 -12.68 20.07
C TYR A 69 -10.50 -12.17 19.35
N GLY A 70 -10.90 -10.91 19.61
CA GLY A 70 -11.95 -10.18 18.90
C GLY A 70 -11.72 -9.95 17.40
N MET A 71 -10.71 -10.58 16.79
CA MET A 71 -10.48 -10.66 15.34
C MET A 71 -11.56 -11.49 14.61
N TYR A 72 -12.84 -11.32 14.95
CA TYR A 72 -13.85 -11.51 13.92
C TYR A 72 -13.60 -10.40 12.94
N ILE A 73 -12.85 -10.64 11.86
CA ILE A 73 -12.69 -9.69 10.76
C ILE A 73 -14.10 -9.26 10.40
N PRO A 74 -14.59 -8.09 10.85
CA PRO A 74 -15.75 -7.58 10.18
C PRO A 74 -15.07 -7.17 8.88
N HIS A 75 -15.44 -7.84 7.79
CA HIS A 75 -15.46 -7.12 6.54
C HIS A 75 -16.38 -5.92 6.81
N HIS A 76 -15.87 -4.85 7.43
CA HIS A 76 -16.57 -3.59 7.54
C HIS A 76 -16.50 -2.97 6.16
N PHE A 77 -17.29 -3.56 5.27
CA PHE A 77 -18.18 -2.81 4.40
C PHE A 77 -18.91 -1.78 5.29
N GLY A 78 -18.27 -0.63 5.55
CA GLY A 78 -18.82 0.37 6.49
C GLY A 78 -17.82 1.38 7.02
N SER A 79 -16.52 1.05 7.06
CA SER A 79 -15.47 2.06 7.25
C SER A 79 -15.15 2.66 5.87
N ASN A 80 -15.10 3.99 5.77
CA ASN A 80 -14.66 4.68 4.54
C ASN A 80 -13.16 4.40 4.23
N TYR A 81 -12.46 3.70 5.14
CA TYR A 81 -11.05 3.41 5.09
C TYR A 81 -10.79 1.92 4.84
N GLY A 82 -9.69 1.62 4.16
CA GLY A 82 -9.14 0.26 4.06
C GLY A 82 -8.48 -0.11 5.38
N GLN A 83 -8.38 -1.41 5.70
CA GLN A 83 -7.77 -1.86 6.95
C GLN A 83 -6.97 -3.14 6.74
N ASN A 84 -5.76 -3.17 7.31
CA ASN A 84 -5.02 -4.40 7.56
C ASN A 84 -4.87 -4.60 9.07
N ILE A 85 -5.02 -5.84 9.53
CA ILE A 85 -4.84 -6.24 10.92
C ILE A 85 -3.88 -7.43 10.96
N VAL A 86 -3.07 -7.50 12.01
CA VAL A 86 -2.35 -8.72 12.37
C VAL A 86 -2.36 -8.89 13.88
N HIS A 87 -2.78 -10.07 14.32
CA HIS A 87 -2.42 -10.61 15.61
C HIS A 87 -1.22 -11.53 15.42
N ASN A 88 -0.25 -11.46 16.33
CA ASN A 88 0.89 -12.36 16.31
C ASN A 88 1.30 -12.74 17.73
N PRO A 89 1.36 -14.04 18.06
CA PRO A 89 1.74 -14.50 19.39
C PRO A 89 3.20 -14.21 19.74
N ASN A 90 4.08 -14.00 18.76
CA ASN A 90 5.52 -13.82 18.96
C ASN A 90 5.96 -12.36 19.16
N ARG A 91 5.06 -11.49 19.62
CA ARG A 91 5.27 -10.05 19.83
C ARG A 91 6.11 -9.38 18.72
N VAL A 92 5.48 -9.02 17.59
CA VAL A 92 6.21 -8.62 16.36
C VAL A 92 6.29 -7.13 16.15
N SER A 93 7.37 -6.57 15.59
CA SER A 93 7.46 -5.12 15.32
C SER A 93 6.55 -4.64 14.19
N ALA A 94 6.39 -3.31 14.05
CA ALA A 94 5.76 -2.67 12.89
C ALA A 94 6.34 -3.17 11.56
N ALA A 95 7.66 -3.21 11.45
CA ALA A 95 8.34 -3.67 10.23
C ALA A 95 8.02 -5.15 9.92
N SER A 96 7.94 -6.00 10.95
CA SER A 96 7.56 -7.40 10.79
C SER A 96 6.11 -7.57 10.33
N ALA A 97 5.18 -6.79 10.87
CA ALA A 97 3.78 -6.80 10.43
C ALA A 97 3.66 -6.43 8.94
N VAL A 98 4.33 -5.36 8.51
CA VAL A 98 4.34 -4.95 7.10
C VAL A 98 4.99 -6.01 6.22
N ALA A 99 6.08 -6.64 6.68
CA ALA A 99 6.71 -7.74 5.94
C ALA A 99 5.74 -8.92 5.75
N THR A 100 4.96 -9.29 6.77
CA THR A 100 3.93 -10.34 6.67
C THR A 100 2.85 -9.99 5.65
N TRP A 101 2.32 -8.76 5.67
CA TRP A 101 1.34 -8.33 4.66
C TRP A 101 1.93 -8.30 3.24
N VAL A 102 3.16 -7.82 3.09
CA VAL A 102 3.85 -7.79 1.79
C VAL A 102 4.17 -9.19 1.27
N ALA A 103 4.46 -10.15 2.14
CA ALA A 103 4.75 -11.53 1.76
C ALA A 103 3.56 -12.22 1.05
N GLN A 104 2.33 -11.78 1.34
CA GLN A 104 1.14 -12.24 0.61
C GLN A 104 1.16 -11.93 -0.89
N LYS A 105 2.12 -11.13 -1.38
CA LYS A 105 2.41 -10.98 -2.82
C LYS A 105 2.47 -12.32 -3.54
N GLN A 106 3.09 -13.33 -2.92
CA GLN A 106 3.23 -14.66 -3.51
C GLN A 106 1.89 -15.35 -3.77
N ASN A 107 0.81 -14.88 -3.14
CA ASN A 107 -0.54 -15.40 -3.28
C ASN A 107 -1.39 -14.59 -4.27
N TYR A 108 -0.90 -13.50 -4.85
CA TYR A 108 -1.66 -12.66 -5.78
C TYR A 108 -1.21 -12.88 -7.23
N GLU A 109 -2.16 -13.15 -8.13
CA GLU A 109 -1.95 -13.18 -9.58
C GLU A 109 -2.45 -11.87 -10.21
N PRO A 110 -1.54 -10.95 -10.59
CA PRO A 110 -1.94 -9.63 -11.08
C PRO A 110 -2.78 -9.68 -12.36
N LYS A 111 -2.47 -10.58 -13.30
CA LYS A 111 -3.16 -10.64 -14.60
C LYS A 111 -4.65 -10.95 -14.43
N SER A 112 -4.97 -11.90 -13.56
CA SER A 112 -6.35 -12.33 -13.30
C SER A 112 -7.05 -11.49 -12.24
N ASN A 113 -6.33 -10.63 -11.51
CA ASN A 113 -6.80 -9.91 -10.33
C ASN A 113 -7.41 -10.84 -9.25
N LYS A 114 -6.77 -11.99 -9.03
CA LYS A 114 -7.26 -12.99 -8.06
C LYS A 114 -6.13 -13.45 -7.15
N CYS A 115 -6.50 -13.90 -5.97
CA CYS A 115 -5.59 -14.72 -5.20
C CYS A 115 -5.46 -16.11 -5.85
N ILE A 116 -4.27 -16.68 -5.84
CA ILE A 116 -3.91 -17.92 -6.55
C ILE A 116 -4.73 -19.11 -6.06
N ASP A 117 -5.02 -19.17 -4.76
CA ASP A 117 -5.84 -20.20 -4.13
C ASP A 117 -7.35 -19.98 -4.28
N GLY A 118 -7.76 -18.88 -4.94
CA GLY A 118 -9.15 -18.48 -5.10
C GLY A 118 -9.78 -17.84 -3.86
N ASN A 119 -9.08 -17.75 -2.72
CA ASN A 119 -9.58 -17.12 -1.50
C ASN A 119 -9.14 -15.65 -1.44
N PRO A 120 -10.04 -14.65 -1.53
CA PRO A 120 -9.68 -13.24 -1.50
C PRO A 120 -8.87 -12.82 -0.25
N ALA A 121 -9.06 -13.49 0.89
CA ALA A 121 -8.37 -13.18 2.13
C ALA A 121 -6.86 -13.51 2.09
N SER A 122 -6.43 -14.46 1.25
CA SER A 122 -5.05 -14.96 1.23
C SER A 122 -4.05 -13.96 0.64
N CYS A 123 -4.54 -12.99 -0.14
CA CYS A 123 -3.74 -11.93 -0.74
C CYS A 123 -4.22 -10.50 -0.44
N HIS A 124 -5.32 -10.36 0.33
CA HIS A 124 -5.95 -9.09 0.64
C HIS A 124 -4.97 -8.06 1.21
N CYS A 125 -4.14 -8.45 2.18
CA CYS A 125 -3.27 -7.50 2.88
C CYS A 125 -2.21 -6.94 1.92
N TYR A 126 -1.65 -7.79 1.05
CA TYR A 126 -0.72 -7.32 0.01
C TYR A 126 -1.42 -6.35 -0.94
N VAL A 127 -2.61 -6.70 -1.45
CA VAL A 127 -3.39 -5.87 -2.37
C VAL A 127 -3.68 -4.50 -1.76
N GLN A 128 -4.03 -4.43 -0.48
CA GLN A 128 -4.26 -3.17 0.23
C GLN A 128 -2.97 -2.34 0.38
N VAL A 129 -1.83 -2.96 0.73
CA VAL A 129 -0.52 -2.27 0.83
C VAL A 129 -0.18 -1.54 -0.47
N VAL A 130 -0.45 -2.19 -1.60
CA VAL A 130 -0.12 -1.69 -2.94
C VAL A 130 -1.29 -1.02 -3.65
N TRP A 131 -2.38 -0.71 -2.94
CA TRP A 131 -3.55 -0.06 -3.52
C TRP A 131 -3.21 1.35 -4.00
N GLY A 132 -3.18 1.55 -5.32
CA GLY A 132 -2.65 2.76 -5.94
C GLY A 132 -3.44 4.01 -5.63
N ALA A 133 -4.74 3.89 -5.35
CA ALA A 133 -5.58 5.02 -4.96
C ALA A 133 -5.35 5.46 -3.51
N SER A 134 -4.93 4.56 -2.61
CA SER A 134 -4.66 4.94 -1.21
C SER A 134 -3.47 5.89 -1.17
N THR A 135 -3.64 7.01 -0.47
CA THR A 135 -2.64 8.08 -0.34
C THR A 135 -2.16 8.25 1.09
N TYR A 136 -3.01 7.94 2.07
CA TYR A 136 -2.71 8.07 3.50
C TYR A 136 -2.68 6.72 4.21
N LEU A 137 -1.87 6.66 5.27
CA LEU A 137 -1.69 5.52 6.16
C LEU A 137 -1.62 6.01 7.60
N GLY A 138 -2.31 5.34 8.51
CA GLY A 138 -2.10 5.48 9.94
C GLY A 138 -2.22 4.14 10.62
N CYS A 139 -1.33 3.86 11.57
CA CYS A 139 -1.24 2.54 12.20
C CYS A 139 -1.04 2.66 13.69
N ALA A 140 -1.40 1.59 14.40
CA ALA A 140 -1.15 1.45 15.82
C ALA A 140 -0.75 0.02 16.16
N ARG A 141 -0.17 -0.12 17.35
CA ARG A 141 0.26 -1.37 17.93
C ARG A 141 -0.12 -1.41 19.39
N GLY A 142 -0.56 -2.56 19.87
CA GLY A 142 -0.64 -2.90 21.28
C GLY A 142 -0.04 -4.27 21.56
N ASP A 143 0.46 -4.44 22.77
CA ASP A 143 0.76 -5.74 23.37
C ASP A 143 -0.48 -6.23 24.11
N CYS A 144 -0.93 -7.46 23.85
CA CYS A 144 -2.18 -8.00 24.41
C CYS A 144 -2.08 -8.19 25.93
N ASP A 145 -3.14 -7.84 26.67
CA ASP A 145 -3.15 -7.90 28.15
C ASP A 145 -3.15 -9.35 28.67
N ASN A 146 -3.65 -10.29 27.87
CA ASN A 146 -3.64 -11.73 28.16
C ASN A 146 -2.31 -12.42 27.82
N ASP A 147 -1.25 -11.65 27.54
CA ASP A 147 0.07 -12.12 27.12
C ASP A 147 0.11 -12.90 25.78
N GLU A 148 -0.94 -12.85 24.98
CA GLU A 148 -1.02 -13.56 23.70
C GLU A 148 -0.34 -12.82 22.55
N GLY A 149 0.73 -12.10 22.84
CA GLY A 149 1.53 -11.42 21.84
C GLY A 149 1.03 -10.02 21.53
N THR A 150 0.77 -9.72 20.27
CA THR A 150 0.57 -8.34 19.79
C THR A 150 -0.53 -8.20 18.76
N LEU A 151 -1.22 -7.06 18.84
CA LEU A 151 -2.18 -6.59 17.85
C LEU A 151 -1.63 -5.36 17.14
N ILE A 152 -1.64 -5.37 15.81
CA ILE A 152 -1.28 -4.24 14.97
C ILE A 152 -2.39 -4.02 13.94
N THR A 153 -2.82 -2.79 13.77
CA THR A 153 -3.72 -2.40 12.67
C THR A 153 -3.19 -1.18 11.92
N CYS A 154 -3.49 -1.11 10.64
CA CYS A 154 -3.24 0.04 9.78
C CYS A 154 -4.51 0.37 8.99
N TYR A 155 -4.89 1.64 8.98
CA TYR A 155 -5.93 2.19 8.13
C TYR A 155 -5.35 2.91 6.90
N TYR A 156 -6.08 2.83 5.79
CA TYR A 156 -5.70 3.37 4.48
C TYR A 156 -6.81 4.25 3.93
N ASP A 157 -6.45 5.39 3.35
CA ASP A 157 -7.42 6.30 2.75
C ASP A 157 -6.95 6.81 1.38
N PRO A 158 -7.77 6.75 0.31
CA PRO A 158 -9.03 6.01 0.18
C PRO A 158 -8.91 4.49 0.35
N THR A 159 -10.04 3.83 0.64
CA THR A 159 -10.15 2.37 0.78
C THR A 159 -9.96 1.62 -0.55
N GLY A 160 -9.56 0.34 -0.43
CA GLY A 160 -9.52 -0.59 -1.54
C GLY A 160 -10.88 -1.22 -1.84
N THR A 161 -11.11 -1.58 -3.10
CA THR A 161 -12.36 -2.22 -3.57
C THR A 161 -12.11 -3.63 -4.10
N PHE A 162 -11.01 -4.27 -3.70
CA PHE A 162 -10.69 -5.65 -4.10
C PHE A 162 -11.80 -6.63 -3.65
N PRO A 163 -12.23 -7.58 -4.50
CA PRO A 163 -11.70 -7.94 -5.82
C PRO A 163 -12.35 -7.22 -7.02
N ALA A 164 -13.23 -6.24 -6.80
CA ALA A 164 -13.94 -5.56 -7.88
C ALA A 164 -13.00 -4.76 -8.81
N GLN A 165 -11.95 -4.15 -8.27
CA GLN A 165 -10.94 -3.43 -9.05
C GLN A 165 -9.53 -3.96 -8.78
N ARG A 166 -8.61 -3.64 -9.70
CA ARG A 166 -7.17 -3.89 -9.51
C ARG A 166 -6.53 -2.85 -8.59
N PRO A 167 -5.53 -3.24 -7.79
CA PRO A 167 -4.78 -2.31 -6.96
C PRO A 167 -3.91 -1.35 -7.77
N TYR A 168 -3.38 -1.79 -8.91
CA TYR A 168 -2.47 -1.01 -9.74
C TYR A 168 -2.57 -1.44 -11.20
N LEU A 169 -2.13 -0.55 -12.08
CA LEU A 169 -2.12 -0.78 -13.51
C LEU A 169 -1.04 -1.80 -13.90
N LEU A 170 -1.38 -2.72 -14.80
CA LEU A 170 -0.41 -3.60 -15.42
C LEU A 170 0.18 -2.93 -16.68
N LEU A 171 0.82 -1.78 -16.49
CA LEU A 171 1.55 -1.15 -17.59
C LEU A 171 2.86 -1.89 -17.85
N PRO A 172 3.25 -2.08 -19.13
CA PRO A 172 4.65 -2.28 -19.50
C PRO A 172 5.54 -1.25 -18.79
N LYS A 173 6.68 -1.70 -18.27
CA LYS A 173 7.60 -0.84 -17.48
C LYS A 173 8.31 0.21 -18.34
N ASP A 174 8.24 0.08 -19.66
CA ASP A 174 8.74 1.03 -20.64
C ASP A 174 7.63 1.98 -21.09
N ALA A 175 8.01 3.14 -21.61
CA ALA A 175 7.08 4.10 -22.22
C ALA A 175 6.35 3.55 -23.47
N SER A 176 6.53 2.26 -23.79
CA SER A 176 5.84 1.58 -24.91
C SER A 176 4.33 1.73 -24.83
N TYR A 177 3.79 1.80 -23.62
CA TYR A 177 2.36 2.00 -23.44
C TYR A 177 1.88 3.41 -23.86
N LEU A 178 2.69 4.43 -23.61
CA LEU A 178 2.41 5.81 -24.04
C LEU A 178 2.47 5.92 -25.57
N GLU A 179 3.42 5.24 -26.21
CA GLU A 179 3.47 5.14 -27.67
C GLU A 179 2.26 4.38 -28.24
N LEU A 180 1.81 3.30 -27.60
CA LEU A 180 0.63 2.56 -28.02
C LEU A 180 -0.64 3.43 -27.92
N LEU A 181 -0.78 4.20 -26.84
CA LEU A 181 -1.86 5.17 -26.65
C LEU A 181 -1.80 6.28 -27.70
N ALA A 182 -0.63 6.89 -27.87
CA ALA A 182 -0.42 7.99 -28.81
C ALA A 182 -0.70 7.55 -30.26
N ASN A 183 -0.18 6.39 -30.66
CA ASN A 183 -0.43 5.82 -31.99
C ASN A 183 -1.90 5.46 -32.24
N ALA A 184 -2.64 5.08 -31.20
CA ALA A 184 -4.07 4.78 -31.29
C ALA A 184 -4.92 6.05 -31.43
N LEU A 185 -4.56 7.12 -30.71
CA LEU A 185 -5.25 8.41 -30.76
C LEU A 185 -5.00 9.16 -32.08
N ASP A 186 -3.76 9.14 -32.57
CA ASP A 186 -3.34 9.82 -33.81
C ASP A 186 -4.01 9.22 -35.06
N ARG A 187 -4.14 7.89 -35.14
CA ARG A 187 -4.73 7.19 -36.29
C ARG A 187 -6.21 7.49 -36.53
N GLU A 188 -6.97 7.75 -35.47
CA GLU A 188 -8.41 8.02 -35.54
C GLU A 188 -8.72 9.53 -35.47
N ASN A 189 -7.68 10.39 -35.42
CA ASN A 189 -7.81 11.83 -35.25
C ASN A 189 -8.65 12.20 -34.00
N TRP A 190 -8.49 11.41 -32.92
CA TRP A 190 -9.18 11.63 -31.65
C TRP A 190 -8.32 12.49 -30.74
N SER A 191 -8.92 13.55 -30.20
CA SER A 191 -8.31 14.25 -29.06
C SER A 191 -8.33 13.36 -27.82
N LEU A 192 -7.32 13.49 -26.95
CA LEU A 192 -7.32 12.89 -25.61
C LEU A 192 -8.61 13.24 -24.86
N VAL A 193 -9.12 14.46 -25.07
CA VAL A 193 -10.40 14.92 -24.52
C VAL A 193 -11.56 14.05 -25.00
N GLN A 194 -11.65 13.66 -26.28
CA GLN A 194 -12.71 12.80 -26.81
C GLN A 194 -12.65 11.36 -26.28
N PHE A 195 -11.44 10.79 -26.18
CA PHE A 195 -11.24 9.48 -25.56
C PHE A 195 -11.67 9.48 -24.08
N MET A 196 -11.46 10.62 -23.40
CA MET A 196 -11.77 10.82 -21.98
C MET A 196 -13.21 11.29 -21.73
N SER A 197 -13.86 11.97 -22.70
CA SER A 197 -15.21 12.53 -22.57
C SER A 197 -16.31 11.53 -22.95
N SER A 198 -16.00 10.52 -23.75
CA SER A 198 -16.90 9.37 -23.98
C SER A 198 -17.23 8.61 -22.68
N SER A 199 -16.49 8.88 -21.60
CA SER A 199 -16.68 8.30 -20.26
C SER A 199 -17.74 8.98 -19.38
N TYR A 200 -18.21 10.19 -19.71
CA TYR A 200 -19.03 10.98 -18.78
C TYR A 200 -20.55 10.80 -18.96
N SER A 201 -20.99 10.18 -20.05
CA SER A 201 -22.40 9.84 -20.29
C SER A 201 -22.49 8.37 -20.65
N GLY A 202 -23.12 7.56 -19.80
CA GLY A 202 -23.17 6.10 -19.97
C GLY A 202 -23.64 5.64 -21.36
N TYR A 203 -22.68 5.36 -22.24
CA TYR A 203 -22.66 4.61 -23.52
C TYR A 203 -21.18 4.75 -23.99
N ASP A 204 -20.42 3.79 -24.51
CA ASP A 204 -20.69 2.57 -25.26
C ASP A 204 -19.40 1.69 -25.27
N THR A 205 -19.57 0.37 -25.23
CA THR A 205 -18.52 -0.65 -25.43
C THR A 205 -17.69 -0.49 -26.73
N SER A 206 -18.15 0.32 -27.68
CA SER A 206 -17.51 0.55 -28.98
C SER A 206 -16.14 1.24 -28.93
N SER A 207 -15.91 2.18 -28.00
CA SER A 207 -14.61 2.89 -27.92
C SER A 207 -13.47 1.99 -27.46
N LEU A 208 -13.75 1.12 -26.47
CA LEU A 208 -12.82 0.07 -26.02
C LEU A 208 -12.61 -1.02 -27.09
N GLN A 209 -13.67 -1.40 -27.81
CA GLN A 209 -13.56 -2.35 -28.93
C GLN A 209 -12.74 -1.79 -30.09
N GLN A 210 -12.82 -0.49 -30.38
CA GLN A 210 -12.00 0.17 -31.38
C GLN A 210 -10.53 0.16 -30.98
N VAL A 211 -10.16 0.57 -29.76
CA VAL A 211 -8.76 0.52 -29.33
C VAL A 211 -8.22 -0.93 -29.25
N LYS A 212 -9.05 -1.90 -28.85
CA LYS A 212 -8.73 -3.34 -28.87
C LYS A 212 -8.43 -3.86 -30.28
N LYS A 213 -9.09 -3.30 -31.32
CA LYS A 213 -8.87 -3.65 -32.73
C LYS A 213 -7.49 -3.22 -33.24
N PHE A 214 -6.88 -2.18 -32.65
CA PHE A 214 -5.67 -1.56 -33.20
C PHE A 214 -4.40 -1.76 -32.38
N THR A 215 -4.51 -2.06 -31.09
CA THR A 215 -3.35 -2.10 -30.19
C THR A 215 -2.86 -3.51 -29.88
N ASN A 216 -3.60 -4.56 -30.27
CA ASN A 216 -3.39 -5.96 -29.80
C ASN A 216 -3.24 -6.08 -28.28
N LEU A 217 -3.63 -5.05 -27.52
CA LEU A 217 -3.50 -5.04 -26.07
C LEU A 217 -4.52 -6.01 -25.48
N PRO A 218 -4.13 -6.81 -24.48
CA PRO A 218 -5.06 -7.59 -23.68
C PRO A 218 -6.17 -6.67 -23.16
N GLU A 219 -7.40 -7.17 -23.18
CA GLU A 219 -8.59 -6.48 -22.64
C GLU A 219 -8.41 -6.04 -21.19
N THR A 220 -7.59 -6.79 -20.44
CA THR A 220 -7.17 -6.47 -19.09
C THR A 220 -6.33 -5.21 -18.99
N ILE A 221 -5.42 -4.98 -19.93
CA ILE A 221 -4.63 -3.76 -20.01
C ILE A 221 -5.57 -2.63 -20.42
N MET A 222 -6.37 -2.79 -21.47
CA MET A 222 -7.35 -1.78 -21.90
C MET A 222 -8.27 -1.26 -20.79
N TYR A 223 -8.75 -2.15 -19.92
CA TYR A 223 -9.54 -1.77 -18.74
C TYR A 223 -8.71 -0.95 -17.73
N ASP A 224 -7.50 -1.40 -17.40
CA ASP A 224 -6.61 -0.69 -16.47
C ASP A 224 -6.29 0.71 -16.99
N LEU A 225 -6.09 0.87 -18.28
CA LEU A 225 -5.78 2.16 -18.91
C LEU A 225 -6.90 3.16 -18.77
N ARG A 226 -8.14 2.70 -18.94
CA ARG A 226 -9.33 3.49 -18.70
C ARG A 226 -9.40 3.93 -17.24
N GLU A 227 -9.26 2.99 -16.30
CA GLU A 227 -9.35 3.28 -14.86
C GLU A 227 -8.20 4.19 -14.37
N GLY A 228 -6.98 3.95 -14.85
CA GLY A 228 -5.79 4.74 -14.51
C GLY A 228 -5.85 6.17 -15.02
N SER A 229 -6.41 6.36 -16.21
CA SER A 229 -6.62 7.69 -16.80
C SER A 229 -7.70 8.48 -16.06
N LEU A 230 -8.79 7.82 -15.63
CA LEU A 230 -9.83 8.43 -14.81
C LEU A 230 -9.31 8.90 -13.45
N ARG A 231 -8.53 8.06 -12.74
CA ARG A 231 -7.89 8.44 -11.47
C ARG A 231 -6.92 9.62 -11.63
N GLY A 232 -6.20 9.70 -12.76
CA GLY A 232 -5.30 10.82 -13.05
C GLY A 232 -6.02 12.17 -13.21
N LEU A 233 -7.29 12.18 -13.65
CA LEU A 233 -8.13 13.37 -13.72
C LEU A 233 -8.72 13.76 -12.36
N GLU A 234 -9.14 12.78 -11.57
CA GLU A 234 -9.72 13.01 -10.22
C GLU A 234 -8.69 13.59 -9.24
N GLU A 235 -7.41 13.24 -9.39
CA GLU A 235 -6.30 13.83 -8.62
C GLU A 235 -5.95 15.28 -9.04
N GLY A 236 -6.79 15.94 -9.85
CA GLY A 236 -6.64 17.35 -10.24
C GLY A 236 -5.71 17.59 -11.44
N GLY A 237 -5.30 16.54 -12.14
CA GLY A 237 -4.57 16.67 -13.40
C GLY A 237 -5.48 17.25 -14.48
N THR A 238 -5.19 18.46 -14.95
CA THR A 238 -5.89 18.99 -16.13
C THR A 238 -5.54 18.15 -17.35
N THR A 239 -6.45 18.00 -18.31
CA THR A 239 -6.24 17.21 -19.55
C THR A 239 -4.95 17.61 -20.29
N LYS A 240 -4.50 18.87 -20.12
CA LYS A 240 -3.23 19.41 -20.66
C LYS A 240 -1.96 18.84 -20.01
N GLU A 241 -1.99 18.46 -18.74
CA GLU A 241 -0.80 17.90 -18.07
C GLU A 241 -0.52 16.46 -18.53
N ILE A 242 -1.56 15.74 -18.96
CA ILE A 242 -1.43 14.40 -19.54
C ILE A 242 -0.85 14.49 -20.97
N GLU A 243 -1.28 15.47 -21.77
CA GLU A 243 -0.66 15.79 -23.07
C GLU A 243 0.84 16.08 -22.93
N PHE A 244 1.24 16.87 -21.93
CA PHE A 244 2.64 17.24 -21.74
C PHE A 244 3.54 16.06 -21.31
N LYS A 245 2.99 15.06 -20.61
CA LYS A 245 3.71 13.83 -20.23
C LYS A 245 3.87 12.83 -21.38
N LEU A 246 3.03 12.92 -22.42
CA LEU A 246 3.10 12.10 -23.62
C LEU A 246 4.09 12.65 -24.66
N GLN A 247 4.45 13.94 -24.57
CA GLN A 247 5.37 14.62 -25.49
C GLN A 247 6.85 14.62 -25.04
N LYS A 248 7.20 13.92 -23.96
CA LYS A 248 8.58 13.71 -23.49
C LYS A 248 8.92 12.24 -23.41
#